data_AF-A0A091LHA5-F1
#
_entry.id   AF-A0A091LHA5-F1
#
_cell.length_a   1.000
_cell.length_b   1.000
_cell.length_c   1.000
_cell.angle_alpha   90.00
_cell.angle_beta   90.00
_cell.angle_gamma   90.00
#
_symmetry.space_group_name_H-M   'P 1'
#
loop_
_entity.id
_entity.type
_entity.pdbx_description
1 polymer ?
#
loop_
_entity_poly.entity_id
_entity_poly.type
_entity_poly.pdbx_seq_one_letter_code
_entity_poly.pdbx_strand_id
1 'polypeptide(L)'
;IQLAGPFCADPVVTFHVYPETPNQVTCSEDLSFLPFMSEHLIAENFYTFIRKRNERERQRVKCVNEGYAKLRHHLPKEYLEKRLSKVETLRAAIKYISYLQSVL
;
A
#
# COMPACT_ATOMS: atom_id res chain seq x y z
N ILE A 1 -8.96 29.76 -1.17
CA ILE A 1 -8.93 28.80 -0.05
C ILE A 1 -9.34 27.45 -0.65
N GLN A 2 -8.36 26.63 -1.03
CA GLN A 2 -8.62 25.29 -1.59
C GLN A 2 -8.76 24.34 -0.40
N LEU A 3 -9.99 23.98 -0.06
CA LEU A 3 -10.26 22.94 0.93
C LEU A 3 -9.81 21.61 0.35
N ALA A 4 -8.91 20.95 1.10
CA ALA A 4 -8.47 19.60 0.82
C ALA A 4 -9.69 18.66 0.85
N GLY A 5 -9.95 17.99 -0.28
CA GLY A 5 -10.97 16.94 -0.34
C GLY A 5 -10.57 15.74 0.53
N PRO A 6 -11.47 15.21 1.37
CA PRO A 6 -11.23 13.99 2.11
C PRO A 6 -11.51 12.76 1.24
N PHE A 7 -10.69 11.74 1.46
CA PHE A 7 -10.98 10.32 1.38
C PHE A 7 -11.72 9.79 0.13
N CYS A 8 -10.94 9.19 -0.77
CA CYS A 8 -11.28 7.98 -1.53
C CYS A 8 -12.79 7.71 -1.72
N ALA A 9 -13.44 8.47 -2.60
CA ALA A 9 -14.74 8.12 -3.16
C ALA A 9 -14.96 8.97 -4.42
N ASP A 10 -14.50 8.46 -5.56
CA ASP A 10 -14.96 8.95 -6.86
C ASP A 10 -16.32 8.31 -7.15
N PRO A 11 -17.41 9.07 -7.38
CA PRO A 11 -18.76 8.53 -7.60
C PRO A 11 -18.93 7.90 -8.99
N VAL A 12 -17.89 7.83 -9.83
CA VAL A 12 -17.84 6.90 -10.96
C VAL A 12 -17.15 5.61 -10.51
N VAL A 13 -17.73 4.97 -9.48
CA VAL A 13 -17.49 3.56 -9.18
C VAL A 13 -18.09 2.77 -10.35
N THR A 14 -17.35 2.70 -11.44
CA THR A 14 -17.44 1.56 -12.34
C THR A 14 -17.11 0.37 -11.45
N PHE A 15 -18.14 -0.40 -11.13
CA PHE A 15 -18.08 -1.78 -10.68
C PHE A 15 -17.35 -2.62 -11.75
N HIS A 16 -16.07 -2.35 -11.97
CA HIS A 16 -15.11 -3.42 -12.04
C HIS A 16 -14.87 -3.74 -10.56
N VAL A 17 -15.71 -4.56 -9.92
CA VAL A 17 -15.61 -6.01 -10.12
C VAL A 17 -14.29 -6.26 -10.83
N TYR A 18 -13.21 -6.18 -10.04
CA TYR A 18 -12.05 -6.99 -10.36
C TYR A 18 -12.66 -8.27 -10.91
N PRO A 19 -12.36 -8.69 -12.15
CA PRO A 19 -12.55 -10.09 -12.37
C PRO A 19 -11.77 -10.71 -11.21
N GLU A 20 -12.51 -11.34 -10.30
CA GLU A 20 -12.06 -12.57 -9.70
C GLU A 20 -11.71 -13.42 -10.92
N THR A 21 -10.57 -13.11 -11.57
CA THR A 21 -9.77 -14.11 -12.25
C THR A 21 -9.72 -15.14 -11.16
N PRO A 22 -10.34 -16.31 -11.37
CA PRO A 22 -10.40 -17.34 -10.35
C PRO A 22 -9.04 -17.31 -9.72
N ASN A 23 -8.99 -17.11 -8.41
CA ASN A 23 -7.79 -17.38 -7.67
C ASN A 23 -7.44 -18.81 -8.10
N GLN A 24 -6.66 -18.93 -9.17
CA GLN A 24 -5.83 -20.05 -9.46
C GLN A 24 -4.70 -19.85 -8.45
N VAL A 25 -5.07 -19.95 -7.17
CA VAL A 25 -4.57 -21.07 -6.41
C VAL A 25 -4.84 -22.27 -7.33
N THR A 26 -3.93 -22.51 -8.26
CA THR A 26 -3.62 -23.87 -8.63
C THR A 26 -3.09 -24.41 -7.31
N CYS A 27 -4.02 -24.78 -6.42
CA CYS A 27 -3.74 -25.70 -5.33
C CYS A 27 -3.02 -26.82 -6.08
N SER A 28 -1.80 -27.10 -5.64
CA SER A 28 -0.78 -27.89 -6.32
C SER A 28 -1.18 -29.33 -6.66
N GLU A 29 -2.47 -29.65 -6.72
CA GLU A 29 -3.02 -30.99 -6.80
C GLU A 29 -3.37 -31.38 -8.25
N ASP A 30 -3.74 -30.44 -9.14
CA ASP A 30 -4.23 -30.78 -10.49
C ASP A 30 -3.17 -30.71 -11.62
N LEU A 31 -1.94 -30.29 -11.30
CA LEU A 31 -0.79 -30.35 -12.21
C LEU A 31 -0.03 -31.69 -12.15
N SER A 32 -0.44 -32.59 -11.25
CA SER A 32 0.17 -33.91 -11.08
C SER A 32 -0.14 -34.90 -12.22
N PHE A 33 -1.11 -34.58 -13.09
CA PHE A 33 -1.61 -35.47 -14.13
C PHE A 33 -1.15 -35.17 -15.57
N LEU A 34 -0.30 -34.15 -15.80
CA LEU A 34 0.24 -33.88 -17.14
C LEU A 34 1.69 -34.39 -17.27
N PRO A 35 1.98 -35.46 -18.04
CA PRO A 35 3.30 -36.12 -18.08
C PRO A 35 4.44 -35.32 -18.71
N PHE A 36 4.32 -33.99 -18.89
CA PHE A 36 5.24 -33.24 -19.75
C PHE A 36 5.44 -31.76 -19.38
N MET A 37 5.00 -31.30 -18.20
CA MET A 37 5.38 -29.95 -17.76
C MET A 37 6.83 -29.99 -17.26
N SER A 38 7.76 -29.46 -18.05
CA SER A 38 9.17 -29.33 -17.69
C SER A 38 9.31 -28.62 -16.35
N GLU A 39 10.08 -29.18 -15.42
CA GLU A 39 10.40 -28.57 -14.11
C GLU A 39 10.85 -27.10 -14.23
N HIS A 40 11.47 -26.75 -15.36
CA HIS A 40 11.89 -25.40 -15.68
C HIS A 40 10.72 -24.42 -15.80
N LEU A 41 9.60 -24.82 -16.41
CA LEU A 41 8.41 -23.98 -16.53
C LEU A 41 7.72 -23.76 -15.17
N ILE A 42 7.79 -24.75 -14.27
CA ILE A 42 7.26 -24.63 -12.90
C ILE A 42 8.08 -23.63 -12.10
N ALA A 43 9.42 -23.68 -12.20
CA ALA A 43 10.31 -22.75 -11.55
C ALA A 43 10.12 -21.30 -12.03
N GLU A 44 9.99 -21.10 -13.35
CA GLU A 44 9.71 -19.78 -13.93
C GLU A 44 8.34 -19.22 -13.52
N ASN A 45 7.31 -20.06 -13.48
CA ASN A 45 5.99 -19.66 -12.99
C ASN A 45 6.03 -19.26 -11.50
N PHE A 46 6.77 -19.99 -10.68
CA PHE A 46 6.97 -19.62 -9.29
C PHE A 46 7.71 -18.28 -9.15
N TYR A 47 8.81 -18.09 -9.90
CA TYR A 47 9.59 -16.86 -9.86
C TYR A 47 8.78 -15.63 -10.29
N THR A 48 7.99 -15.76 -11.36
CA THR A 48 7.10 -14.69 -11.83
C THR A 48 6.00 -14.36 -10.82
N PHE A 49 5.43 -15.37 -10.14
CA PHE A 49 4.47 -15.16 -9.05
C PHE A 49 5.07 -14.39 -7.87
N ILE A 50 6.25 -14.81 -7.40
CA ILE A 50 6.96 -14.12 -6.32
C ILE A 50 7.29 -12.68 -6.70
N ARG A 51 7.73 -12.44 -7.94
CA ARG A 51 7.97 -11.08 -8.46
C ARG A 51 6.71 -10.22 -8.43
N LYS A 52 5.58 -10.74 -8.92
CA LYS A 52 4.28 -10.04 -8.91
C LYS A 52 3.84 -9.71 -7.48
N ARG A 53 3.98 -10.65 -6.54
CA ARG A 53 3.67 -10.44 -5.12
C ARG A 53 4.56 -9.34 -4.50
N ASN A 54 5.87 -9.40 -4.73
CA ASN A 54 6.81 -8.42 -4.19
C ASN A 54 6.57 -7.02 -4.76
N GLU A 55 6.15 -6.93 -6.03
CA GLU A 55 5.77 -5.66 -6.63
C GLU A 55 4.53 -5.06 -5.95
N ARG A 56 3.49 -5.87 -5.70
CA ARG A 56 2.32 -5.41 -4.94
C ARG A 56 2.69 -4.90 -3.55
N GLU A 57 3.58 -5.61 -2.85
CA GLU A 57 4.03 -5.18 -1.52
C GLU A 57 4.84 -3.88 -1.58
N ARG A 58 5.68 -3.69 -2.60
CA ARG A 58 6.37 -2.40 -2.83
C ARG A 58 5.36 -1.26 -3.01
N GLN A 59 4.31 -1.46 -3.81
CA GLN A 59 3.29 -0.43 -4.01
C GLN A 59 2.51 -0.13 -2.72
N ARG A 60 2.16 -1.15 -1.93
CA ARG A 60 1.51 -0.96 -0.62
C ARG A 60 2.39 -0.15 0.33
N VAL A 61 3.68 -0.49 0.43
CA VAL A 61 4.64 0.24 1.27
C VAL A 61 4.85 1.67 0.78
N LYS A 62 4.91 1.88 -0.55
CA LYS A 62 5.00 3.22 -1.15
C LYS A 62 3.82 4.09 -0.72
N CYS A 63 2.59 3.59 -0.86
CA CYS A 63 1.37 4.29 -0.44
C CYS A 63 1.41 4.68 1.05
N VAL A 64 1.87 3.79 1.92
CA VAL A 64 2.03 4.10 3.36
C VAL A 64 3.06 5.21 3.57
N ASN A 65 4.22 5.13 2.91
CA ASN A 65 5.28 6.11 3.05
C ASN A 65 4.88 7.50 2.52
N GLU A 66 4.10 7.56 1.44
CA GLU A 66 3.48 8.79 0.94
C GLU A 66 2.52 9.39 1.97
N GLY A 67 1.73 8.56 2.66
CA GLY A 67 0.91 8.99 3.80
C GLY A 67 1.72 9.65 4.92
N TYR A 68 2.87 9.07 5.29
CA TYR A 68 3.79 9.69 6.25
C TYR A 68 4.37 11.02 5.74
N ALA A 69 4.72 11.10 4.45
CA ALA A 69 5.21 12.34 3.86
C ALA A 69 4.14 13.44 3.93
N LYS A 70 2.89 13.13 3.56
CA LYS A 70 1.77 14.07 3.66
C LYS A 70 1.52 14.50 5.10
N LEU A 71 1.55 13.58 6.06
CA LEU A 71 1.41 13.90 7.48
C LEU A 71 2.49 14.91 7.95
N ARG A 72 3.75 14.74 7.52
CA ARG A 72 4.83 15.67 7.88
C ARG A 72 4.57 17.09 7.39
N HIS A 73 3.99 17.26 6.20
CA HIS A 73 3.64 18.59 5.68
C HIS A 73 2.57 19.31 6.53
N HIS A 74 1.80 18.57 7.34
CA HIS A 74 0.82 19.13 8.25
C HIS A 74 1.38 19.40 9.66
N LEU A 75 2.64 19.07 9.93
CA LEU A 75 3.28 19.36 11.21
C LEU A 75 3.86 20.79 11.23
N PRO A 76 4.05 21.37 12.43
CA PRO A 76 4.75 22.64 12.60
C PRO A 76 6.12 22.68 11.91
N LYS A 77 6.55 23.87 11.47
CA LYS A 77 7.76 24.04 10.64
C LYS A 77 9.02 23.50 11.30
N GLU A 78 9.09 23.53 12.62
CA GLU A 78 10.19 23.01 13.43
C GLU A 78 10.41 21.51 13.20
N TYR A 79 9.37 20.78 12.80
CA TYR A 79 9.43 19.35 12.48
C TYR A 79 9.76 19.05 11.02
N LEU A 80 9.67 20.03 10.12
CA LEU A 80 9.97 19.86 8.69
C LEU A 80 11.48 19.82 8.42
N GLU A 81 12.26 20.60 9.17
CA GLU A 81 13.72 20.63 9.02
C GLU A 81 14.39 19.34 9.53
N LYS A 82 13.72 18.63 10.46
CA LYS A 82 14.20 17.35 10.98
C LYS A 82 13.66 16.18 10.16
N ARG A 83 14.54 15.26 9.74
CA ARG A 83 14.14 13.96 9.18
C ARG A 83 13.56 13.06 10.28
N LEU A 84 12.26 13.17 10.54
CA LEU A 84 11.57 12.35 11.54
C LEU A 84 11.44 10.88 11.12
N SER A 85 11.66 9.95 12.04
CA SER A 85 11.25 8.55 11.90
C SER A 85 9.72 8.39 11.85
N LYS A 86 9.22 7.20 11.53
CA LYS A 86 7.77 6.90 11.52
C LYS A 86 7.14 7.15 12.89
N VAL A 87 7.75 6.61 13.95
CA VAL A 87 7.26 6.76 15.33
C VAL A 87 7.32 8.22 15.78
N GLU A 88 8.40 8.94 15.49
CA GLU A 88 8.48 10.37 15.81
C GLU A 88 7.43 11.19 15.07
N THR A 89 7.16 10.87 13.79
CA THR A 89 6.13 11.55 12.99
C THR A 89 4.75 11.37 13.64
N LEU A 90 4.40 10.16 14.08
CA LEU A 90 3.12 9.90 14.76
C LEU A 90 3.03 10.62 16.10
N ARG A 91 4.10 10.60 16.90
CA ARG A 91 4.15 11.30 18.20
C ARG A 91 3.99 12.82 18.02
N ALA A 92 4.65 13.40 17.02
CA ALA A 92 4.51 14.82 16.70
C ALA A 92 3.09 15.17 16.27
N ALA A 93 2.44 14.33 15.45
CA ALA A 93 1.06 14.54 15.03
C ALA A 93 0.08 14.54 16.22
N ILE A 94 0.20 13.56 17.13
CA ILE A 94 -0.63 13.48 18.35
C ILE A 94 -0.44 14.75 19.19
N LYS A 95 0.82 15.14 19.45
CA LYS A 95 1.13 16.35 20.22
C LYS A 95 0.53 17.60 19.57
N TYR A 96 0.61 17.70 18.24
CA TYR A 96 0.11 18.87 17.52
C TYR A 96 -1.42 18.95 17.54
N ILE A 97 -2.12 17.83 17.37
CA ILE A 97 -3.59 17.79 17.52
C ILE A 97 -4.00 18.25 18.92
N SER A 98 -3.37 17.73 19.97
CA SER A 98 -3.67 18.14 21.35
C SER A 98 -3.40 19.62 21.60
N TYR A 99 -2.33 20.16 21.02
CA TYR A 99 -2.05 21.59 21.09
C TYR A 99 -3.16 22.41 20.43
N LEU A 100 -3.57 22.07 19.20
CA LEU A 100 -4.63 22.76 18.49
C LEU A 100 -5.96 22.74 19.26
N GLN A 101 -6.31 21.62 19.89
CA GLN A 101 -7.51 21.49 20.73
C GLN A 101 -7.45 22.33 22.02
N SER A 102 -6.26 22.76 22.47
CA SER A 102 -6.11 23.58 23.68
C SER A 102 -6.17 25.08 23.42
N VAL A 103 -5.92 25.51 22.18
CA VAL A 103 -5.83 26.93 21.79
C VAL A 103 -7.03 27.39 20.95
N LEU A 104 -7.89 26.46 20.52
CA LEU A 104 -9.16 26.68 19.83
C LEU A 104 -10.32 26.38 20.77
#